data_AF-A0A1G1GBE8-F1
#
_entry.id   AF-A0A1G1GBE8-F1
#
_cell.length_a   1.000
_cell.length_b   1.000
_cell.length_c   1.000
_cell.angle_alpha   90.00
_cell.angle_beta   90.00
_cell.angle_gamma   90.00
#
_symmetry.space_group_name_H-M   'P 1'
#
loop_
_entity.id
_entity.type
_entity.pdbx_description
1 polymer ?
#
loop_
_entity_poly.entity_id
_entity_poly.type
_entity_poly.pdbx_seq_one_letter_code
_entity_poly.pdbx_strand_id
1 'polypeptide(L)'
;MALLGIAITVVLQLFSANLSAISASGDYISASTKAAAKMREILADDSLSEKSLSEVTDDGYRIEVSITDAIEERTENLQIKLLQIDLTIHWTKGIKDKSITLRTMKVVNKEV
;
A
#
# COMPACT_ATOMS: atom_id res chain seq x y z
N MET A 1 -24.49 5.07 -43.42
CA MET A 1 -23.25 4.36 -43.02
C MET A 1 -22.52 5.00 -41.85
N ALA A 2 -22.50 6.33 -41.70
CA ALA A 2 -21.83 6.99 -40.56
C ALA A 2 -22.39 6.64 -39.17
N LEU A 3 -23.72 6.52 -39.03
CA LEU A 3 -24.38 6.18 -37.76
C LEU A 3 -23.97 4.81 -37.21
N LEU A 4 -23.85 3.80 -38.08
CA LEU A 4 -23.43 2.46 -37.68
C LEU A 4 -21.96 2.44 -37.23
N GLY A 5 -21.10 3.19 -37.93
CA GLY A 5 -19.70 3.37 -37.55
C GLY A 5 -19.55 4.03 -36.18
N ILE A 6 -20.28 5.12 -35.94
CA ILE A 6 -20.27 5.82 -34.64
C ILE A 6 -20.74 4.89 -33.53
N ALA A 7 -21.83 4.14 -33.74
CA ALA A 7 -22.34 3.18 -32.76
C ALA A 7 -21.30 2.10 -32.41
N ILE A 8 -20.63 1.54 -33.41
CA ILE A 8 -19.57 0.54 -33.20
C ILE A 8 -18.38 1.14 -32.44
N THR A 9 -17.95 2.36 -32.79
CA THR A 9 -16.85 3.03 -32.08
C THR A 9 -17.19 3.30 -30.61
N VAL A 10 -18.42 3.75 -30.32
CA VAL A 10 -18.88 3.98 -28.94
C VAL A 10 -18.89 2.67 -28.15
N VAL A 11 -19.35 1.57 -28.75
CA VAL A 11 -19.34 0.24 -28.12
C VAL A 11 -17.90 -0.21 -27.81
N LEU A 12 -16.97 -0.08 -28.77
CA LEU A 12 -15.56 -0.41 -28.56
C LEU A 12 -14.92 0.44 -27.46
N GLN A 13 -15.24 1.73 -27.40
CA GLN A 13 -14.75 2.64 -26.35
C GLN A 13 -15.27 2.23 -24.96
N LEU A 14 -16.54 1.83 -24.83
CA LEU A 14 -17.11 1.34 -23.58
C LEU A 14 -16.45 0.04 -23.10
N PHE A 15 -16.17 -0.90 -24.01
CA PHE A 15 -15.44 -2.13 -23.67
C PHE A 15 -14.01 -1.83 -23.21
N SER A 16 -13.29 -0.95 -23.92
CA SER A 16 -11.93 -0.54 -23.54
C SER A 16 -11.90 0.18 -22.18
N ALA A 17 -12.88 1.03 -21.90
CA ALA A 17 -13.02 1.71 -20.61
C ALA A 17 -13.28 0.70 -19.47
N ASN A 18 -14.19 -0.25 -19.68
CA ASN A 18 -14.48 -1.30 -18.69
C ASN A 18 -13.28 -2.23 -18.44
N LEU A 19 -12.57 -2.66 -19.48
CA LEU A 19 -11.34 -3.46 -19.33
C LEU A 19 -10.26 -2.70 -18.56
N SER A 20 -10.09 -1.41 -18.85
CA SER A 20 -9.15 -0.55 -18.14
C SER A 20 -9.51 -0.39 -16.65
N ALA A 21 -10.81 -0.27 -16.34
CA ALA A 21 -11.31 -0.20 -14.98
C ALA A 21 -11.11 -1.52 -14.21
N ILE A 22 -11.38 -2.67 -14.84
CA ILE A 22 -11.16 -3.99 -14.25
C ILE A 22 -9.67 -4.23 -14.01
N SER A 23 -8.81 -3.90 -14.98
CA SER A 23 -7.36 -4.00 -14.80
C SER A 23 -6.88 -3.10 -13.66
N ALA A 24 -7.40 -1.87 -13.52
CA ALA A 24 -7.07 -1.00 -12.39
C ALA A 24 -7.49 -1.63 -11.07
N SER A 25 -8.70 -2.20 -11.00
CA SER A 25 -9.16 -2.93 -9.82
C SER A 25 -8.26 -4.13 -9.47
N GLY A 26 -7.78 -4.87 -10.48
CA GLY A 26 -6.85 -5.98 -10.29
C GLY A 26 -5.52 -5.55 -9.66
N ASP A 27 -4.92 -4.47 -10.17
CA ASP A 27 -3.67 -3.91 -9.62
C ASP A 27 -3.85 -3.45 -8.17
N TYR A 28 -4.98 -2.79 -7.85
CA TYR A 28 -5.31 -2.37 -6.48
C TYR A 28 -5.50 -3.55 -5.53
N ILE A 29 -6.20 -4.62 -5.95
CA ILE A 29 -6.39 -5.83 -5.14
C ILE A 29 -5.05 -6.52 -4.89
N SER A 30 -4.21 -6.64 -5.92
CA SER A 30 -2.87 -7.23 -5.82
C SER A 30 -1.98 -6.43 -4.87
N ALA A 31 -1.91 -5.10 -5.05
CA ALA A 31 -1.15 -4.22 -4.18
C ALA A 31 -1.64 -4.29 -2.73
N SER A 32 -2.96 -4.25 -2.50
CA SER A 32 -3.53 -4.34 -1.14
C SER A 32 -3.25 -5.69 -0.48
N THR A 33 -3.32 -6.80 -1.23
CA THR A 33 -3.02 -8.14 -0.71
C THR A 33 -1.55 -8.26 -0.31
N LYS A 34 -0.63 -7.79 -1.16
CA LYS A 34 0.81 -7.75 -0.86
C LYS A 34 1.11 -6.87 0.34
N ALA A 35 0.49 -5.70 0.41
CA ALA A 35 0.65 -4.77 1.52
C ALA A 35 0.17 -5.38 2.84
N ALA A 36 -0.99 -6.05 2.84
CA ALA A 36 -1.51 -6.76 4.00
C ALA A 36 -0.61 -7.93 4.43
N ALA A 37 -0.04 -8.68 3.47
CA ALA A 37 0.90 -9.75 3.77
C ALA A 37 2.18 -9.22 4.43
N LYS A 38 2.81 -8.19 3.83
CA LYS A 38 4.01 -7.55 4.38
C LYS A 38 3.75 -6.91 5.75
N MET A 39 2.58 -6.29 5.94
CA MET A 39 2.18 -5.75 7.23
C MET A 39 2.10 -6.84 8.31
N ARG A 40 1.57 -8.03 7.99
CA ARG A 40 1.54 -9.15 8.95
C ARG A 40 2.93 -9.67 9.28
N GLU A 41 3.83 -9.72 8.31
CA GLU A 41 5.23 -10.10 8.51
C GLU A 41 5.92 -9.14 9.48
N ILE A 42 5.77 -7.83 9.26
CA ILE A 42 6.32 -6.78 10.13
C ILE A 42 5.73 -6.88 11.54
N LEU A 43 4.41 -7.07 11.66
CA LEU A 43 3.73 -7.17 12.96
C LEU A 43 4.05 -8.46 13.72
N ALA A 44 4.47 -9.52 13.04
CA ALA A 44 4.87 -10.80 13.63
C ALA A 44 6.29 -10.76 14.22
N ASP A 45 7.09 -9.75 13.88
CA ASP A 45 8.34 -9.49 14.58
C ASP A 45 8.02 -8.89 15.95
N ASP A 46 8.46 -9.58 17.00
CA ASP A 46 8.30 -9.13 18.40
C ASP A 46 9.33 -8.06 18.78
N SER A 47 10.40 -7.89 18.00
CA SER A 47 11.49 -6.92 18.19
C SER A 47 11.35 -5.66 17.32
N LEU A 48 10.12 -5.20 17.12
CA LEU A 48 9.83 -3.99 16.35
C LEU A 48 10.50 -2.77 17.00
N SER A 49 11.39 -2.15 16.24
CA SER A 49 12.08 -0.90 16.57
C SER A 49 11.86 0.13 15.47
N GLU A 50 12.11 1.39 15.80
CA GLU A 50 12.00 2.52 14.86
C GLU A 50 12.95 2.29 13.67
N LYS A 51 12.36 2.18 12.48
CA LYS A 51 13.09 1.88 11.25
C LYS A 51 12.29 2.32 10.04
N SER A 52 13.01 2.79 9.03
CA SER A 52 12.45 2.98 7.69
C SER A 52 13.11 2.00 6.73
N LEU A 53 12.30 1.33 5.91
CA LEU A 53 12.74 0.38 4.89
C LEU A 53 12.10 0.75 3.56
N SER A 54 12.89 0.73 2.49
CA SER A 54 12.38 0.78 1.12
C SER A 54 12.83 -0.47 0.39
N GLU A 55 11.90 -1.14 -0.28
CA GLU A 55 12.13 -2.37 -1.03
C GLU A 55 11.42 -2.26 -2.39
N VAL A 56 12.07 -2.74 -3.45
CA VAL A 56 11.44 -2.87 -4.77
C VAL A 56 11.23 -4.35 -5.03
N THR A 57 9.98 -4.74 -5.24
CA THR A 57 9.63 -6.12 -5.59
C THR A 57 9.92 -6.40 -7.07
N ASP A 58 10.14 -7.67 -7.42
CA ASP A 58 10.38 -8.11 -8.81
C ASP A 58 9.27 -7.69 -9.79
N ASP A 59 8.05 -7.53 -9.29
CA ASP A 59 6.88 -7.09 -10.06
C ASP A 59 6.80 -5.57 -10.26
N GLY A 60 7.84 -4.82 -9.88
CA GLY A 60 7.95 -3.36 -10.09
C GLY A 60 7.24 -2.49 -9.06
N TYR A 61 6.67 -3.08 -8.00
CA TYR A 61 6.11 -2.30 -6.89
C TYR A 61 7.23 -1.82 -5.97
N ARG A 62 7.19 -0.54 -5.59
CA ARG A 62 8.05 0.03 -4.53
C ARG A 62 7.27 0.05 -3.22
N ILE A 63 7.81 -0.62 -2.22
CA ILE A 63 7.26 -0.70 -0.87
C ILE A 63 8.12 0.18 0.03
N GLU A 64 7.47 1.07 0.76
CA GLU A 64 8.08 1.93 1.76
C GLU A 64 7.42 1.65 3.10
N VAL A 65 8.21 1.33 4.12
CA VAL A 65 7.77 1.06 5.48
C VAL A 65 8.43 2.08 6.38
N SER A 66 7.66 2.73 7.24
CA SER A 66 8.13 3.66 8.25
C SER A 66 7.54 3.28 9.60
N ILE A 67 8.41 3.02 10.56
CA ILE A 67 8.05 2.73 11.95
C ILE A 67 8.55 3.88 12.81
N THR A 68 7.63 4.59 13.46
CA THR A 68 7.94 5.77 14.29
C THR A 68 7.29 5.64 15.66
N ASP A 69 7.90 6.19 16.71
CA ASP A 69 7.21 6.34 17.99
C ASP A 69 6.08 7.38 17.86
N ALA A 70 4.86 6.97 18.14
CA ALA A 70 3.67 7.80 17.96
C ALA A 70 3.48 8.81 19.10
N ILE A 71 3.97 8.50 20.31
CA ILE A 71 3.73 9.31 21.52
C ILE A 71 4.93 9.24 22.49
N GLU A 72 6.13 9.43 21.97
CA GLU A 72 7.39 9.37 22.71
C GLU A 72 7.33 10.16 24.03
N GLU A 73 6.83 11.41 23.98
CA GLU A 73 6.73 12.35 25.10
C GLU A 73 5.80 11.89 26.25
N ARG A 74 4.80 11.03 25.97
CA ARG A 74 3.89 10.51 27.02
C ARG A 74 4.25 9.12 27.50
N THR A 75 5.02 8.37 26.72
CA THR A 75 5.46 7.03 27.08
C THR A 75 6.89 6.99 27.63
N GLU A 76 7.59 8.12 27.71
CA GLU A 76 8.96 8.22 28.21
C GLU A 76 9.14 7.58 29.59
N ASN A 77 8.21 7.84 30.52
CA ASN A 77 8.20 7.32 31.89
C ASN A 77 7.50 5.95 32.06
N LEU A 78 7.03 5.34 30.97
CA LEU A 78 6.34 4.05 30.99
C LEU A 78 7.23 2.96 30.38
N GLN A 79 7.10 1.70 30.81
CA GLN A 79 7.83 0.55 30.23
C GLN A 79 7.22 0.08 28.89
N ILE A 80 6.48 0.94 28.20
CA ILE A 80 5.82 0.67 26.92
C ILE A 80 6.18 1.75 25.91
N LYS A 81 6.17 1.42 24.62
CA LYS A 81 6.21 2.35 23.49
C LYS A 81 5.00 2.10 22.59
N LEU A 82 4.46 3.16 21.99
CA LEU A 82 3.43 3.05 20.97
C LEU A 82 4.05 3.31 19.60
N LEU A 83 4.26 2.26 18.82
CA LEU A 83 4.82 2.38 17.48
C LEU A 83 3.69 2.58 16.47
N GLN A 84 3.81 3.60 15.63
CA GLN A 84 3.03 3.75 14.40
C GLN A 84 3.80 3.12 13.25
N ILE A 85 3.14 2.24 12.50
CA ILE A 85 3.70 1.58 11.33
C ILE A 85 2.90 2.05 10.12
N ASP A 86 3.58 2.77 9.23
CA ASP A 86 3.08 3.22 7.95
C ASP A 86 3.72 2.40 6.83
N LEU A 87 2.91 1.68 6.05
CA LEU A 87 3.36 0.94 4.88
C LEU A 87 2.71 1.52 3.63
N THR A 88 3.51 2.05 2.73
CA THR A 88 3.06 2.60 1.45
C THR A 88 3.59 1.74 0.30
N ILE A 89 2.69 1.30 -0.59
CA ILE A 89 3.07 0.65 -1.84
C ILE A 89 2.81 1.63 -2.98
N HIS A 90 3.81 1.83 -3.83
CA HIS A 90 3.75 2.61 -5.06
C HIS A 90 3.84 1.71 -6.29
N TRP A 91 3.06 2.02 -7.32
CA TRP A 91 3.16 1.39 -8.64
C TRP A 91 2.80 2.37 -9.74
N THR A 92 3.35 2.16 -10.93
CA THR A 92 3.07 2.98 -12.10
C THR A 92 2.05 2.26 -12.98
N LYS A 93 0.95 2.95 -13.34
CA LYS A 93 -0.01 2.47 -14.33
C LYS A 93 -0.09 3.44 -15.50
N GLY A 94 0.53 3.07 -16.62
CA GLY A 94 0.67 3.94 -17.78
C GLY A 94 1.57 5.14 -17.46
N ILE A 95 0.99 6.34 -17.42
CA ILE A 95 1.67 7.60 -17.10
C ILE A 95 1.39 8.11 -15.67
N LYS A 96 0.57 7.41 -14.89
CA LYS A 96 0.19 7.84 -13.54
C LYS A 96 0.82 6.93 -12.49
N ASP A 97 1.51 7.54 -11.54
CA ASP A 97 1.89 6.86 -10.31
C ASP A 97 0.67 6.74 -9.38
N LYS A 98 0.55 5.56 -8.79
CA LYS A 98 -0.48 5.19 -7.84
C LYS A 98 0.18 4.75 -6.56
N SER A 99 -0.51 4.97 -5.44
CA SER A 99 -0.08 4.44 -4.16
C SER A 99 -1.26 4.03 -3.29
N ILE A 100 -0.97 3.15 -2.34
CA ILE A 100 -1.85 2.78 -1.24
C ILE A 100 -1.03 2.80 0.04
N THR A 101 -1.56 3.41 1.09
CA THR A 101 -0.94 3.45 2.41
C THR A 101 -1.81 2.71 3.41
N LEU A 102 -1.20 1.78 4.15
CA LEU A 102 -1.78 1.11 5.30
C LEU A 102 -1.09 1.63 6.56
N ARG A 103 -1.89 2.10 7.50
CA ARG A 103 -1.42 2.59 8.80
C ARG A 103 -1.95 1.72 9.91
N THR A 104 -1.09 1.35 10.84
CA THR A 104 -1.46 0.64 12.07
C THR A 104 -0.64 1.14 13.25
N MET A 105 -1.06 0.79 14.46
CA MET A 105 -0.34 1.10 15.69
C MET A 105 -0.17 -0.18 16.52
N LYS A 106 1.03 -0.40 17.07
CA LYS A 106 1.34 -1.54 17.95
C LYS A 106 1.95 -1.01 19.24
N VAL A 107 1.46 -1.50 20.38
CA VAL A 107 2.12 -1.29 21.68
C VAL A 107 3.19 -2.36 21.84
N VAL A 108 4.41 -1.95 22.17
CA VAL A 108 5.53 -2.84 22.49
C VAL A 108 6.06 -2.52 23.89
N ASN A 109 6.57 -3.52 24.60
CA ASN A 109 7.27 -3.29 25.87
C ASN A 109 8.69 -2.78 25.57
N LYS A 110 9.21 -1.91 26.45
CA LYS A 110 10.63 -1.56 26.43
C LYS A 110 11.40 -2.75 27.01
N GLU A 111 12.26 -3.40 26.22
CA GLU A 111 13.23 -4.34 26.79
C GLU A 111 14.17 -3.57 27.72
N VAL A 112 14.39 -4.11 28.92
CA VAL A 112 15.14 -3.51 30.03
C VAL A 112 16.61 -3.95 29.96
#